data_AF-A0A2V1N1H5-F1
#
_entry.id   AF-A0A2V1N1H5-F1
#
_cell.length_a   1.000
_cell.length_b   1.000
_cell.length_c   1.000
_cell.angle_alpha   90.00
_cell.angle_beta   90.00
_cell.angle_gamma   90.00
#
_symmetry.space_group_name_H-M   'P 1'
#
loop_
_entity.id
_entity.type
_entity.pdbx_description
1 polymer ?
#
loop_
_entity_poly.entity_id
_entity_poly.type
_entity_poly.pdbx_seq_one_letter_code
_entity_poly.pdbx_strand_id
1 'polypeptide(L)'
;MAMMTIESLNRFGWVVNPAGVTSEGGRYYPVRSRYHVASRLIDPAGNDFFQLDNGDQLPSSAIYLEGEPFFNRPTPLSSELAVVQDPHGTTLLSDAGVVLTVAEFGASFPVTDQAVDIFGDAWYKTTSGWLKANTAFLAGHHKFQHPGKFAMPKRGKVKRAKGITGQTQDGQDHHFYPLGATVTLVGTAKDDVGQIYLHTTDDTYLPLDSVWQDGQSLFERVTGSGDYIGVITVEDTTPINRLGRPLHAVRTGTAFDVHHCAVDAFGRYFIDVGGDRWLAMTACVALQRGEAWQPNKKEILHLASPDINQRLWQLPQGSEAAALFLGLKTVGSLAHISFTEWLTRMPISPNGNPNRGFSGDPALRPEIESVTITPAALIDWGDQFGDLRNLHGATTAFIRQRVQLGHPVIAYVTANLRSPEYVTTPFGTQVKNGQAVLVDGISGSLLHLNDPLNGARWVPESRFEHAYNCRQWAIEVLPPRIINGEGER
;
A
#
# COMPACT_ATOMS: atom_id res chain seq x y z
N MET A 1 7.34 -39.18 44.35
CA MET A 1 6.90 -39.07 42.95
C MET A 1 5.53 -38.43 42.97
N ALA A 2 5.41 -37.16 42.59
CA ALA A 2 4.10 -36.55 42.39
C ALA A 2 3.56 -37.07 41.04
N MET A 3 2.39 -37.70 41.05
CA MET A 3 1.78 -38.27 39.84
C MET A 3 1.05 -37.17 39.06
N MET A 4 1.19 -37.20 37.74
CA MET A 4 0.39 -36.41 36.80
C MET A 4 -1.05 -36.94 36.80
N THR A 5 -2.05 -36.06 36.80
CA THR A 5 -3.45 -36.47 36.66
C THR A 5 -3.77 -36.59 35.17
N ILE A 6 -4.38 -37.70 34.76
CA ILE A 6 -4.73 -37.97 33.37
C ILE A 6 -6.23 -38.27 33.26
N GLU A 7 -6.93 -37.50 32.44
CA GLU A 7 -8.33 -37.71 32.10
C GLU A 7 -8.44 -38.05 30.61
N SER A 8 -9.04 -39.19 30.27
CA SER A 8 -9.29 -39.55 28.87
C SER A 8 -10.49 -38.75 28.34
N LEU A 9 -10.31 -38.04 27.23
CA LEU A 9 -11.33 -37.19 26.63
C LEU A 9 -11.91 -37.77 25.34
N ASN A 10 -11.06 -38.21 24.39
CA ASN A 10 -11.46 -38.65 23.05
C ASN A 10 -12.47 -37.71 22.37
N ARG A 11 -12.12 -36.42 22.28
CA ARG A 11 -12.93 -35.37 21.64
C ARG A 11 -12.09 -34.60 20.63
N PHE A 12 -12.74 -33.95 19.69
CA PHE A 12 -12.04 -32.97 18.85
C PHE A 12 -11.91 -31.63 19.60
N GLY A 13 -10.85 -30.89 19.27
CA GLY A 13 -10.63 -29.54 19.74
C GLY A 13 -10.03 -28.64 18.65
N TRP A 14 -10.15 -27.35 18.85
CA TRP A 14 -9.71 -26.30 17.94
C TRP A 14 -8.63 -25.43 18.60
N VAL A 15 -7.60 -25.07 17.84
CA VAL A 15 -6.61 -24.09 18.30
C VAL A 15 -7.23 -22.70 18.26
N VAL A 16 -7.28 -22.04 19.43
CA VAL A 16 -7.94 -20.73 19.61
C VAL A 16 -6.97 -19.59 19.88
N ASN A 17 -5.70 -19.86 20.16
CA ASN A 17 -4.70 -18.81 20.34
C ASN A 17 -4.49 -18.05 19.01
N PRO A 18 -4.66 -16.71 18.97
CA PRO A 18 -4.50 -15.91 17.75
C PRO A 18 -3.12 -16.04 17.06
N ALA A 19 -2.06 -16.32 17.83
CA ALA A 19 -0.71 -16.53 17.29
C ALA A 19 -0.47 -17.97 16.78
N GLY A 20 -1.45 -18.86 16.95
CA GLY A 20 -1.24 -20.31 16.95
C GLY A 20 -0.51 -20.77 18.22
N VAL A 21 -0.10 -22.02 18.25
CA VAL A 21 0.63 -22.60 19.39
C VAL A 21 1.72 -23.54 18.89
N THR A 22 2.88 -23.53 19.54
CA THR A 22 3.97 -24.46 19.24
C THR A 22 4.07 -25.46 20.38
N SER A 23 4.06 -26.77 20.08
CA SER A 23 4.29 -27.80 21.08
C SER A 23 5.71 -27.76 21.61
N GLU A 24 5.98 -28.39 22.76
CA GLU A 24 7.34 -28.50 23.30
C GLU A 24 8.33 -29.16 22.32
N GLY A 25 7.83 -30.04 21.44
CA GLY A 25 8.61 -30.66 20.36
C GLY A 25 8.93 -29.75 19.17
N GLY A 26 8.54 -28.46 19.22
CA GLY A 26 8.81 -27.46 18.18
C GLY A 26 7.83 -27.47 17.01
N ARG A 27 6.75 -28.26 17.07
CA ARG A 27 5.75 -28.33 15.99
C ARG A 27 4.74 -27.20 16.13
N TYR A 28 4.55 -26.43 15.06
CA TYR A 28 3.58 -25.34 15.02
C TYR A 28 2.18 -25.81 14.65
N TYR A 29 1.19 -25.33 15.39
CA TYR A 29 -0.24 -25.59 15.24
C TYR A 29 -0.95 -24.25 14.96
N PRO A 30 -1.44 -24.03 13.72
CA PRO A 30 -2.08 -22.78 13.33
C PRO A 30 -3.39 -22.53 14.08
N VAL A 31 -3.78 -21.27 14.30
CA VAL A 31 -5.13 -20.95 14.80
C VAL A 31 -6.23 -21.49 13.85
N ARG A 32 -7.41 -21.83 14.39
CA ARG A 32 -8.55 -22.40 13.65
C ARG A 32 -8.27 -23.75 12.99
N SER A 33 -7.27 -24.49 13.47
CA SER A 33 -7.06 -25.88 13.06
C SER A 33 -7.67 -26.85 14.07
N ARG A 34 -8.26 -27.94 13.54
CA ARG A 34 -9.00 -28.95 14.30
C ARG A 34 -8.14 -30.19 14.50
N TYR A 35 -8.05 -30.68 15.72
CA TYR A 35 -7.30 -31.89 16.07
C TYR A 35 -8.08 -32.79 17.02
N HIS A 36 -7.74 -34.07 17.04
CA HIS A 36 -8.25 -35.01 18.01
C HIS A 36 -7.44 -34.91 19.31
N VAL A 37 -8.14 -34.73 20.42
CA VAL A 37 -7.61 -34.61 21.78
C VAL A 37 -7.88 -35.93 22.51
N ALA A 38 -6.80 -36.66 22.79
CA ALA A 38 -6.84 -37.97 23.44
C ALA A 38 -7.12 -37.84 24.94
N SER A 39 -6.43 -36.91 25.61
CA SER A 39 -6.50 -36.75 27.06
C SER A 39 -6.22 -35.33 27.52
N ARG A 40 -6.66 -35.03 28.75
CA ARG A 40 -6.28 -33.85 29.52
C ARG A 40 -5.28 -34.26 30.59
N LEU A 41 -4.23 -33.48 30.76
CA LEU A 41 -3.13 -33.74 31.67
C LEU A 41 -2.95 -32.55 32.61
N ILE A 42 -2.91 -32.81 33.92
CA ILE A 42 -2.58 -31.79 34.92
C ILE A 42 -1.28 -32.20 35.61
N ASP A 43 -0.26 -31.34 35.49
CA ASP A 43 1.05 -31.58 36.09
C ASP A 43 1.06 -31.27 37.61
N PRO A 44 2.10 -31.68 38.35
CA PRO A 44 2.21 -31.39 39.79
C PRO A 44 2.30 -29.90 40.17
N ALA A 45 2.63 -29.03 39.21
CA ALA A 45 2.63 -27.58 39.39
C ALA A 45 1.24 -26.95 39.13
N GLY A 46 0.26 -27.76 38.72
CA GLY A 46 -1.10 -27.33 38.42
C GLY A 46 -1.28 -26.80 36.99
N ASN A 47 -0.28 -26.96 36.12
CA ASN A 47 -0.42 -26.60 34.71
C ASN A 47 -1.29 -27.64 34.00
N ASP A 48 -2.15 -27.15 33.12
CA ASP A 48 -3.18 -27.93 32.45
C ASP A 48 -2.95 -27.97 30.94
N PHE A 49 -2.93 -29.18 30.39
CA PHE A 49 -2.58 -29.46 29.00
C PHE A 49 -3.58 -30.42 28.36
N PHE A 50 -3.71 -30.31 27.05
CA PHE A 50 -4.33 -31.34 26.23
C PHE A 50 -3.26 -32.10 25.45
N GLN A 51 -3.37 -33.41 25.46
CA GLN A 51 -2.56 -34.29 24.64
C GLN A 51 -3.32 -34.69 23.38
N LEU A 52 -2.68 -34.48 22.23
CA LEU A 52 -3.18 -34.91 20.93
C LEU A 52 -2.80 -36.38 20.65
N ASP A 53 -3.45 -37.01 19.66
CA ASP A 53 -3.19 -38.41 19.29
C ASP A 53 -1.73 -38.69 18.88
N ASN A 54 -1.03 -37.66 18.38
CA ASN A 54 0.37 -37.76 17.99
C ASN A 54 1.34 -37.67 19.18
N GLY A 55 0.82 -37.51 20.40
CA GLY A 55 1.58 -37.39 21.64
C GLY A 55 1.94 -35.96 22.06
N ASP A 56 1.75 -34.96 21.18
CA ASP A 56 2.06 -33.57 21.49
C ASP A 56 1.13 -33.02 22.57
N GLN A 57 1.69 -32.20 23.46
CA GLN A 57 0.98 -31.53 24.53
C GLN A 57 0.87 -30.03 24.23
N LEU A 58 -0.34 -29.50 24.32
CA LEU A 58 -0.64 -28.09 24.13
C LEU A 58 -1.31 -27.53 25.40
N PRO A 59 -1.02 -26.29 25.81
CA PRO A 59 -1.71 -25.66 26.94
C PRO A 59 -3.23 -25.70 26.76
N SER A 60 -3.98 -26.05 27.80
CA SER A 60 -5.44 -26.15 27.70
C SER A 60 -6.09 -24.81 27.33
N SER A 61 -5.48 -23.69 27.75
CA SER A 61 -5.90 -22.33 27.40
C SER A 61 -5.78 -22.00 25.90
N ALA A 62 -5.01 -22.77 25.13
CA ALA A 62 -4.83 -22.56 23.70
C ALA A 62 -5.81 -23.39 22.84
N ILE A 63 -6.60 -24.29 23.46
CA ILE A 63 -7.49 -25.22 22.78
C ILE A 63 -8.92 -25.09 23.31
N TYR A 64 -9.87 -24.99 22.40
CA TYR A 64 -11.29 -25.17 22.70
C TYR A 64 -11.70 -26.63 22.41
N LEU A 65 -12.40 -27.29 23.33
CA LEU A 65 -12.94 -28.63 23.11
C LEU A 65 -14.36 -28.56 22.52
N GLU A 66 -14.63 -29.34 21.47
CA GLU A 66 -15.94 -29.36 20.82
C GLU A 66 -17.03 -29.84 21.77
N GLY A 67 -18.08 -29.02 21.93
CA GLY A 67 -19.21 -29.25 22.83
C GLY A 67 -19.13 -28.47 24.14
N GLU A 68 -18.07 -27.70 24.36
CA GLU A 68 -18.07 -26.59 25.32
C GLU A 68 -18.78 -25.36 24.73
N PRO A 69 -19.19 -24.36 25.53
CA PRO A 69 -19.81 -23.14 25.02
C PRO A 69 -18.96 -22.45 23.96
N PHE A 70 -19.51 -22.24 22.76
CA PHE A 70 -18.78 -21.64 21.63
C PHE A 70 -18.67 -20.11 21.73
N PHE A 71 -19.61 -19.49 22.44
CA PHE A 71 -19.62 -18.05 22.70
C PHE A 71 -19.36 -17.77 24.18
N ASN A 72 -18.71 -16.64 24.45
CA ASN A 72 -18.64 -16.10 25.79
C ASN A 72 -20.05 -15.68 26.29
N ARG A 73 -20.13 -15.26 27.55
CA ARG A 73 -21.40 -14.84 28.14
C ARG A 73 -21.98 -13.65 27.33
N PRO A 74 -23.18 -13.79 26.76
CA PRO A 74 -23.79 -12.71 25.98
C PRO A 74 -24.06 -11.47 26.83
N THR A 75 -23.87 -10.31 26.22
CA THR A 75 -24.21 -9.00 26.78
C THR A 75 -25.45 -8.46 26.07
N PRO A 76 -26.49 -8.03 26.80
CA PRO A 76 -27.71 -7.49 26.18
C PRO A 76 -27.42 -6.28 25.29
N LEU A 77 -28.13 -6.20 24.17
CA LEU A 77 -28.21 -5.01 23.31
C LEU A 77 -29.60 -4.38 23.44
N SER A 78 -29.70 -3.06 23.22
CA SER A 78 -30.99 -2.41 22.98
C SER A 78 -31.66 -3.07 21.76
N SER A 79 -32.99 -3.16 21.77
CA SER A 79 -33.76 -3.78 20.68
C SER A 79 -33.47 -3.12 19.33
N GLU A 80 -32.52 -3.69 18.61
CA GLU A 80 -31.97 -3.18 17.35
C GLU A 80 -32.22 -4.21 16.24
N LEU A 81 -32.13 -3.77 15.00
CA LEU A 81 -32.25 -4.65 13.83
C LEU A 81 -30.87 -4.81 13.19
N ALA A 82 -30.27 -5.99 13.27
CA ALA A 82 -29.08 -6.27 12.47
C ALA A 82 -29.46 -6.53 11.01
N VAL A 83 -28.86 -5.80 10.08
CA VAL A 83 -29.07 -5.96 8.63
C VAL A 83 -27.78 -6.45 8.00
N VAL A 84 -27.87 -7.56 7.26
CA VAL A 84 -26.73 -8.17 6.55
C VAL A 84 -26.25 -7.26 5.44
N GLN A 85 -24.94 -6.97 5.44
CA GLN A 85 -24.30 -6.09 4.45
C GLN A 85 -23.29 -6.81 3.55
N ASP A 86 -22.94 -8.07 3.85
CA ASP A 86 -22.08 -8.85 2.98
C ASP A 86 -22.84 -9.18 1.66
N PRO A 87 -22.34 -8.75 0.48
CA PRO A 87 -22.97 -9.04 -0.81
C PRO A 87 -23.11 -10.53 -1.11
N HIS A 88 -22.30 -11.37 -0.48
CA HIS A 88 -22.35 -12.83 -0.59
C HIS A 88 -23.22 -13.49 0.48
N GLY A 89 -23.86 -12.68 1.34
CA GLY A 89 -24.56 -13.16 2.52
C GLY A 89 -23.61 -13.59 3.65
N THR A 90 -24.17 -14.08 4.74
CA THR A 90 -23.39 -14.48 5.93
C THR A 90 -24.01 -15.67 6.63
N THR A 91 -23.18 -16.51 7.25
CA THR A 91 -23.65 -17.71 7.96
C THR A 91 -24.26 -17.34 9.31
N LEU A 92 -25.42 -17.93 9.60
CA LEU A 92 -25.98 -17.96 10.94
C LEU A 92 -25.51 -19.22 11.67
N LEU A 93 -24.99 -19.06 12.89
CA LEU A 93 -24.53 -20.18 13.72
C LEU A 93 -25.53 -20.52 14.83
N SER A 94 -25.57 -21.79 15.22
CA SER A 94 -26.20 -22.23 16.47
C SER A 94 -25.37 -21.82 17.69
N ASP A 95 -25.91 -21.99 18.90
CA ASP A 95 -25.16 -21.77 20.15
C ASP A 95 -23.91 -22.67 20.29
N ALA A 96 -23.86 -23.78 19.54
CA ALA A 96 -22.73 -24.70 19.48
C ALA A 96 -21.73 -24.37 18.35
N GLY A 97 -21.88 -23.24 17.64
CA GLY A 97 -21.00 -22.86 16.52
C GLY A 97 -21.26 -23.61 15.20
N VAL A 98 -22.31 -24.43 15.13
CA VAL A 98 -22.68 -25.15 13.89
C VAL A 98 -23.45 -24.22 12.95
N VAL A 99 -23.11 -24.22 11.67
CA VAL A 99 -23.82 -23.46 10.62
C VAL A 99 -25.27 -23.96 10.50
N LEU A 100 -26.22 -23.05 10.70
CA LEU A 100 -27.65 -23.31 10.56
C LEU A 100 -28.13 -23.02 9.14
N THR A 101 -27.82 -21.83 8.65
CA THR A 101 -28.24 -21.34 7.33
C THR A 101 -27.34 -20.18 6.88
N VAL A 102 -27.55 -19.69 5.67
CA VAL A 102 -26.94 -18.47 5.14
C VAL A 102 -28.04 -17.40 5.04
N ALA A 103 -27.80 -16.25 5.65
CA ALA A 103 -28.63 -15.06 5.49
C ALA A 103 -28.17 -14.27 4.27
N GLU A 104 -29.11 -13.88 3.41
CA GLU A 104 -28.83 -13.13 2.18
C GLU A 104 -28.50 -11.66 2.46
N PHE A 105 -27.84 -10.99 1.51
CA PHE A 105 -27.59 -9.55 1.54
C PHE A 105 -28.91 -8.78 1.76
N GLY A 106 -28.91 -7.84 2.70
CA GLY A 106 -30.07 -7.04 3.08
C GLY A 106 -31.07 -7.72 4.02
N ALA A 107 -30.88 -9.00 4.36
CA ALA A 107 -31.72 -9.67 5.36
C ALA A 107 -31.60 -8.97 6.72
N SER A 108 -32.71 -8.80 7.43
CA SER A 108 -32.75 -8.11 8.72
C SER A 108 -33.26 -9.00 9.85
N PHE A 109 -32.64 -8.87 11.01
CA PHE A 109 -32.91 -9.70 12.18
C PHE A 109 -32.98 -8.84 13.44
N PRO A 110 -34.02 -8.99 14.28
CA PRO A 110 -33.99 -8.42 15.62
C PRO A 110 -32.83 -9.03 16.39
N VAL A 111 -32.03 -8.17 17.05
CA VAL A 111 -30.95 -8.60 17.92
C VAL A 111 -31.29 -8.35 19.38
N THR A 112 -30.90 -9.29 20.24
CA THR A 112 -31.12 -9.21 21.68
C THR A 112 -29.82 -9.08 22.46
N ASP A 113 -28.74 -9.66 21.94
CA ASP A 113 -27.47 -9.75 22.65
C ASP A 113 -26.29 -9.72 21.68
N GLN A 114 -25.11 -9.44 22.21
CA GLN A 114 -23.82 -9.64 21.54
C GLN A 114 -22.92 -10.55 22.35
N ALA A 115 -22.08 -11.33 21.67
CA ALA A 115 -21.07 -12.18 22.29
C ALA A 115 -19.82 -12.24 21.40
N VAL A 116 -18.75 -12.79 21.96
CA VAL A 116 -17.50 -13.09 21.25
C VAL A 116 -17.34 -14.61 21.21
N ASP A 117 -16.99 -15.15 20.04
CA ASP A 117 -16.73 -16.59 19.92
C ASP A 117 -15.36 -16.99 20.48
N ILE A 118 -15.08 -18.29 20.50
CA ILE A 118 -13.81 -18.88 20.92
C ILE A 118 -12.59 -18.38 20.11
N PHE A 119 -12.78 -17.75 18.95
CA PHE A 119 -11.71 -17.21 18.10
C PHE A 119 -11.54 -15.69 18.23
N GLY A 120 -12.35 -15.03 19.06
CA GLY A 120 -12.30 -13.57 19.24
C GLY A 120 -13.17 -12.79 18.26
N ASP A 121 -13.98 -13.44 17.43
CA ASP A 121 -14.89 -12.75 16.52
C ASP A 121 -16.16 -12.31 17.28
N ALA A 122 -16.68 -11.12 16.97
CA ALA A 122 -17.93 -10.62 17.55
C ALA A 122 -19.17 -11.12 16.77
N TRP A 123 -20.24 -11.41 17.50
CA TRP A 123 -21.50 -11.97 16.98
C TRP A 123 -22.73 -11.36 17.65
N TYR A 124 -23.82 -11.23 16.90
CA TYR A 124 -25.13 -10.79 17.39
C TYR A 124 -26.10 -11.96 17.52
N LYS A 125 -26.78 -12.08 18.65
CA LYS A 125 -27.84 -13.07 18.86
C LYS A 125 -29.12 -12.61 18.18
N THR A 126 -29.62 -13.43 17.27
CA THR A 126 -30.92 -13.26 16.61
C THR A 126 -31.87 -14.39 17.00
N THR A 127 -33.14 -14.28 16.61
CA THR A 127 -34.11 -15.38 16.73
C THR A 127 -33.77 -16.61 15.87
N SER A 128 -32.92 -16.45 14.85
CA SER A 128 -32.58 -17.50 13.87
C SER A 128 -31.16 -18.05 14.04
N GLY A 129 -30.41 -17.58 15.03
CA GLY A 129 -29.02 -17.95 15.27
C GLY A 129 -28.12 -16.76 15.58
N TRP A 130 -26.82 -17.01 15.64
CA TRP A 130 -25.78 -16.00 15.80
C TRP A 130 -25.33 -15.48 14.45
N LEU A 131 -25.41 -14.16 14.27
CA LEU A 131 -25.02 -13.43 13.08
C LEU A 131 -23.66 -12.79 13.27
N LYS A 132 -22.73 -12.94 12.33
CA LYS A 132 -21.38 -12.40 12.49
C LYS A 132 -21.40 -10.87 12.43
N ALA A 133 -20.92 -10.20 13.48
CA ALA A 133 -21.11 -8.77 13.65
C ALA A 133 -20.47 -7.93 12.54
N ASN A 134 -19.29 -8.33 12.05
CA ASN A 134 -18.62 -7.61 10.96
C ASN A 134 -19.30 -7.77 9.58
N THR A 135 -20.28 -8.67 9.46
CA THR A 135 -21.07 -8.89 8.23
C THR A 135 -22.44 -8.22 8.26
N ALA A 136 -22.76 -7.49 9.33
CA ALA A 136 -24.03 -6.81 9.51
C ALA A 136 -23.86 -5.44 10.18
N PHE A 137 -24.83 -4.55 10.04
CA PHE A 137 -24.92 -3.29 10.81
C PHE A 137 -26.19 -3.28 11.65
N LEU A 138 -26.19 -2.54 12.77
CA LEU A 138 -27.36 -2.39 13.64
C LEU A 138 -28.17 -1.15 13.21
N ALA A 139 -29.31 -1.37 12.57
CA ALA A 139 -30.21 -0.31 12.14
C ALA A 139 -30.84 0.41 13.35
N GLY A 140 -30.76 1.75 13.33
CA GLY A 140 -31.19 2.60 14.45
C GLY A 140 -30.13 2.81 15.52
N HIS A 141 -29.00 2.10 15.45
CA HIS A 141 -27.82 2.36 16.26
C HIS A 141 -26.89 3.31 15.52
N HIS A 142 -26.80 4.54 16.02
CA HIS A 142 -25.81 5.48 15.51
C HIS A 142 -24.43 5.08 16.01
N LYS A 143 -23.65 4.42 15.14
CA LYS A 143 -22.23 4.10 15.38
C LYS A 143 -21.45 5.34 15.81
N PHE A 144 -21.78 6.49 15.25
CA PHE A 144 -21.04 7.73 15.46
C PHE A 144 -21.72 8.66 16.46
N GLN A 145 -21.05 8.88 17.58
CA GLN A 145 -21.42 9.91 18.55
C GLN A 145 -20.66 11.20 18.23
N HIS A 146 -21.30 12.37 18.36
CA HIS A 146 -20.73 13.65 17.96
C HIS A 146 -20.18 14.45 19.15
N PRO A 147 -18.90 14.29 19.54
CA PRO A 147 -18.31 15.06 20.62
C PRO A 147 -18.03 16.52 20.24
N GLY A 148 -18.13 16.93 18.97
CA GLY A 148 -17.90 18.32 18.60
C GLY A 148 -18.18 18.69 17.14
N LYS A 149 -18.90 19.79 16.95
CA LYS A 149 -19.04 20.49 15.67
C LYS A 149 -17.95 21.56 15.55
N PHE A 150 -17.36 21.72 14.37
CA PHE A 150 -16.44 22.83 14.13
C PHE A 150 -17.21 24.15 14.07
N ALA A 151 -16.62 25.21 14.62
CA ALA A 151 -17.20 26.56 14.58
C ALA A 151 -17.41 27.05 13.13
N MET A 152 -16.54 26.63 12.21
CA MET A 152 -16.65 26.83 10.78
C MET A 152 -16.23 25.56 10.04
N PRO A 153 -16.82 25.24 8.87
CA PRO A 153 -16.36 24.14 8.04
C PRO A 153 -14.88 24.30 7.69
N LYS A 154 -14.13 23.21 7.75
CA LYS A 154 -12.72 23.15 7.34
C LYS A 154 -12.59 22.41 6.03
N ARG A 155 -11.57 22.72 5.25
CA ARG A 155 -11.22 21.93 4.07
C ARG A 155 -10.15 20.90 4.44
N GLY A 156 -10.26 19.72 3.85
CA GLY A 156 -9.26 18.67 3.95
C GLY A 156 -9.09 17.95 2.61
N LYS A 157 -8.11 17.06 2.55
CA LYS A 157 -7.85 16.19 1.40
C LYS A 157 -7.53 14.77 1.87
N VAL A 158 -8.10 13.79 1.19
CA VAL A 158 -7.81 12.37 1.46
C VAL A 158 -6.34 12.07 1.16
N LYS A 159 -5.66 11.43 2.11
CA LYS A 159 -4.23 11.09 2.01
C LYS A 159 -3.94 9.59 1.95
N ARG A 160 -4.97 8.74 1.90
CA ARG A 160 -4.81 7.29 1.72
C ARG A 160 -4.54 6.97 0.25
N ALA A 161 -3.46 6.23 -0.02
CA ALA A 161 -3.04 5.87 -1.37
C ALA A 161 -4.15 5.22 -2.21
N LYS A 162 -4.83 4.23 -1.60
CA LYS A 162 -5.94 3.48 -2.20
C LYS A 162 -7.29 4.24 -2.16
N GLY A 163 -7.28 5.50 -1.75
CA GLY A 163 -8.50 6.23 -1.38
C GLY A 163 -9.09 5.72 -0.07
N ILE A 164 -10.31 6.17 0.23
CA ILE A 164 -11.06 5.72 1.38
C ILE A 164 -12.57 5.74 1.09
N THR A 165 -13.27 4.68 1.48
CA THR A 165 -14.73 4.68 1.54
C THR A 165 -15.14 5.20 2.91
N GLY A 166 -15.88 6.29 2.93
CA GLY A 166 -16.43 6.82 4.17
C GLY A 166 -17.74 6.14 4.55
N GLN A 167 -18.11 6.28 5.82
CA GLN A 167 -19.25 5.58 6.40
C GLN A 167 -20.42 6.52 6.69
N THR A 168 -21.66 6.03 6.67
CA THR A 168 -22.85 6.74 7.16
C THR A 168 -22.86 6.80 8.70
N GLN A 169 -23.83 7.52 9.28
CA GLN A 169 -24.06 7.60 10.73
C GLN A 169 -24.15 6.22 11.42
N ASP A 170 -24.67 5.23 10.71
CA ASP A 170 -24.90 3.86 11.20
C ASP A 170 -23.75 2.92 10.81
N GLY A 171 -22.67 3.44 10.22
CA GLY A 171 -21.46 2.69 9.89
C GLY A 171 -21.45 2.00 8.54
N GLN A 172 -22.44 2.26 7.66
CA GLN A 172 -22.49 1.67 6.32
C GLN A 172 -21.53 2.36 5.38
N ASP A 173 -20.90 1.61 4.47
CA ASP A 173 -20.15 2.20 3.36
C ASP A 173 -21.04 3.13 2.52
N HIS A 174 -20.54 4.33 2.23
CA HIS A 174 -21.32 5.36 1.55
C HIS A 174 -20.61 5.89 0.30
N HIS A 175 -19.60 6.74 0.50
CA HIS A 175 -18.93 7.44 -0.60
C HIS A 175 -17.44 7.09 -0.65
N PHE A 176 -16.95 6.74 -1.84
CA PHE A 176 -15.53 6.52 -2.07
C PHE A 176 -14.82 7.81 -2.48
N TYR A 177 -13.82 8.20 -1.70
CA TYR A 177 -12.97 9.35 -1.96
C TYR A 177 -11.58 8.89 -2.43
N PRO A 178 -11.15 9.20 -3.67
CA PRO A 178 -9.80 8.87 -4.13
C PRO A 178 -8.73 9.69 -3.41
N LEU A 179 -7.46 9.27 -3.51
CA LEU A 179 -6.30 10.05 -3.03
C LEU A 179 -6.37 11.49 -3.56
N GLY A 180 -6.18 12.47 -2.67
CA GLY A 180 -6.20 13.90 -2.99
C GLY A 180 -7.61 14.50 -3.14
N ALA A 181 -8.68 13.70 -3.04
CA ALA A 181 -10.05 14.21 -3.07
C ALA A 181 -10.26 15.26 -1.99
N THR A 182 -10.84 16.39 -2.38
CA THR A 182 -11.13 17.49 -1.44
C THR A 182 -12.43 17.20 -0.70
N VAL A 183 -12.39 17.33 0.62
CA VAL A 183 -13.54 17.14 1.50
C VAL A 183 -13.78 18.39 2.34
N THR A 184 -15.05 18.71 2.60
CA THR A 184 -15.44 19.76 3.54
C THR A 184 -15.85 19.10 4.85
N LEU A 185 -15.17 19.46 5.95
CA LEU A 185 -15.30 18.87 7.27
C LEU A 185 -16.12 19.78 8.17
N VAL A 186 -17.14 19.26 8.84
CA VAL A 186 -18.06 20.02 9.70
C VAL A 186 -17.88 19.70 11.19
N GLY A 187 -17.17 18.64 11.53
CA GLY A 187 -16.92 18.28 12.92
C GLY A 187 -16.14 16.98 13.08
N THR A 188 -16.17 16.47 14.30
CA THR A 188 -15.59 15.16 14.66
C THR A 188 -16.66 14.26 15.26
N ALA A 189 -16.53 12.96 15.00
CA ALA A 189 -17.30 11.90 15.63
C ALA A 189 -16.37 10.94 16.39
N LYS A 190 -16.94 10.16 17.30
CA LYS A 190 -16.32 8.97 17.91
C LYS A 190 -17.19 7.77 17.61
N ASP A 191 -16.58 6.64 17.27
CA ASP A 191 -17.31 5.37 17.24
C ASP A 191 -17.43 4.73 18.64
N ASP A 192 -18.09 3.58 18.70
CA ASP A 192 -18.37 2.84 19.95
C ASP A 192 -17.11 2.37 20.70
N VAL A 193 -15.98 2.28 20.00
CA VAL A 193 -14.68 1.92 20.59
C VAL A 193 -13.81 3.16 20.88
N GLY A 194 -14.33 4.36 20.64
CA GLY A 194 -13.67 5.63 20.92
C GLY A 194 -12.72 6.14 19.84
N GLN A 195 -12.65 5.48 18.68
CA GLN A 195 -11.86 5.92 17.53
C GLN A 195 -12.46 7.22 16.97
N ILE A 196 -11.60 8.19 16.61
CA ILE A 196 -12.04 9.51 16.14
C ILE A 196 -12.19 9.53 14.62
N TYR A 197 -13.30 10.10 14.17
CA TYR A 197 -13.63 10.32 12.76
C TYR A 197 -13.89 11.80 12.51
N LEU A 198 -13.76 12.21 11.25
CA LEU A 198 -14.13 13.49 10.71
C LEU A 198 -15.48 13.36 10.03
N HIS A 199 -16.41 14.26 10.37
CA HIS A 199 -17.72 14.35 9.74
C HIS A 199 -17.66 15.33 8.58
N THR A 200 -18.11 14.91 7.41
CA THR A 200 -18.12 15.69 6.16
C THR A 200 -19.50 16.33 5.90
N THR A 201 -19.58 17.25 4.94
CA THR A 201 -20.85 17.90 4.54
C THR A 201 -21.84 17.01 3.80
N ASP A 202 -21.38 15.88 3.26
CA ASP A 202 -22.19 14.83 2.64
C ASP A 202 -22.49 13.69 3.63
N ASP A 203 -22.57 14.04 4.91
CA ASP A 203 -22.94 13.15 6.03
C ASP A 203 -22.17 11.83 6.09
N THR A 204 -20.89 11.92 5.78
CA THR A 204 -19.97 10.80 5.77
C THR A 204 -18.92 10.95 6.87
N TYR A 205 -18.49 9.81 7.42
CA TYR A 205 -17.50 9.71 8.50
C TYR A 205 -16.21 9.08 7.97
N LEU A 206 -15.11 9.82 8.10
CA LEU A 206 -13.79 9.40 7.66
C LEU A 206 -12.85 9.27 8.86
N PRO A 207 -12.08 8.18 9.04
CA PRO A 207 -11.07 8.09 10.09
C PRO A 207 -10.16 9.33 10.13
N LEU A 208 -9.89 9.88 11.31
CA LEU A 208 -9.15 11.13 11.48
C LEU A 208 -7.79 11.14 10.76
N ASP A 209 -7.10 10.01 10.73
CA ASP A 209 -5.78 9.84 10.12
C ASP A 209 -5.80 9.68 8.60
N SER A 210 -6.98 9.57 7.99
CA SER A 210 -7.15 9.39 6.54
C SER A 210 -7.19 10.68 5.73
N VAL A 211 -7.35 11.84 6.41
CA VAL A 211 -7.52 13.15 5.80
C VAL A 211 -6.47 14.12 6.33
N TRP A 212 -5.72 14.74 5.43
CA TRP A 212 -4.93 15.93 5.75
C TRP A 212 -5.86 17.15 5.84
N GLN A 213 -5.73 17.96 6.88
CA GLN A 213 -6.60 19.12 7.13
C GLN A 213 -5.85 20.43 6.89
N ASP A 214 -6.52 21.43 6.31
CA ASP A 214 -5.96 22.77 6.13
C ASP A 214 -5.44 23.33 7.46
N GLY A 215 -4.19 23.80 7.46
CA GLY A 215 -3.50 24.30 8.65
C GLY A 215 -2.63 23.25 9.36
N GLN A 216 -2.71 21.98 8.97
CA GLN A 216 -1.72 20.97 9.36
C GLN A 216 -0.46 21.08 8.49
N SER A 217 0.67 20.59 9.01
CA SER A 217 1.87 20.40 8.19
C SER A 217 1.53 19.48 7.01
N LEU A 218 1.89 19.92 5.81
CA LEU A 218 1.74 19.16 4.58
C LEU A 218 2.81 18.07 4.48
N PHE A 219 3.97 18.30 5.08
CA PHE A 219 5.13 17.42 4.98
C PHE A 219 5.16 16.40 6.11
N GLU A 220 5.35 15.14 5.74
CA GLU A 220 5.74 14.06 6.64
C GLU A 220 7.27 13.94 6.58
N ARG A 221 7.92 13.80 7.75
CA ARG A 221 9.38 13.89 7.86
C ARG A 221 10.02 12.71 7.13
N VAL A 222 10.85 13.02 6.13
CA VAL A 222 11.75 12.04 5.51
C VAL A 222 13.12 12.16 6.16
N THR A 223 13.63 11.04 6.66
CA THR A 223 15.02 10.94 7.12
C THR A 223 15.94 10.79 5.91
N GLY A 224 16.87 11.74 5.75
CA GLY A 224 18.02 11.60 4.85
C GLY A 224 18.09 12.63 3.73
N SER A 225 18.66 13.79 4.02
CA SER A 225 19.19 14.74 3.03
C SER A 225 20.51 14.27 2.39
N GLY A 226 20.80 12.96 2.44
CA GLY A 226 22.17 12.44 2.57
C GLY A 226 23.17 12.86 1.48
N ASP A 227 22.71 13.13 0.25
CA ASP A 227 23.62 13.31 -0.89
C ASP A 227 23.49 14.69 -1.57
N TYR A 228 22.41 15.45 -1.33
CA TYR A 228 22.16 16.71 -2.04
C TYR A 228 22.66 17.91 -1.26
N ILE A 229 23.50 18.74 -1.88
CA ILE A 229 24.04 19.96 -1.30
C ILE A 229 23.34 21.22 -1.82
N GLY A 230 22.75 21.13 -3.01
CA GLY A 230 22.16 22.26 -3.69
C GLY A 230 21.09 21.84 -4.69
N VAL A 231 20.29 22.79 -5.12
CA VAL A 231 19.25 22.59 -6.12
C VAL A 231 19.20 23.77 -7.08
N ILE A 232 18.94 23.51 -8.35
CA ILE A 232 18.72 24.55 -9.36
C ILE A 232 17.39 24.30 -10.06
N THR A 233 16.56 25.33 -10.16
CA THR A 233 15.28 25.25 -10.88
C THR A 233 15.49 25.13 -12.39
N VAL A 234 14.81 24.20 -13.05
CA VAL A 234 14.89 24.02 -14.51
C VAL A 234 13.87 24.84 -15.29
N GLU A 235 12.83 25.30 -14.59
CA GLU A 235 11.74 26.10 -15.10
C GLU A 235 11.27 27.07 -14.01
N ASP A 236 10.40 28.01 -14.38
CA ASP A 236 9.77 28.91 -13.41
C ASP A 236 8.84 28.07 -12.52
N THR A 237 9.03 28.15 -11.21
CA THR A 237 8.31 27.29 -10.25
C THR A 237 7.81 28.09 -9.07
N THR A 238 6.69 27.67 -8.48
CA THR A 238 6.10 28.30 -7.29
C THR A 238 6.36 27.42 -6.08
N PRO A 239 7.29 27.81 -5.19
CA PRO A 239 7.48 27.10 -3.94
C PRO A 239 6.22 27.17 -3.08
N ILE A 240 6.10 26.23 -2.14
CA ILE A 240 5.07 26.24 -1.10
C ILE A 240 5.71 26.34 0.28
N ASN A 241 4.94 26.78 1.29
CA ASN A 241 5.36 26.66 2.68
C ASN A 241 4.95 25.33 3.30
N ARG A 242 5.32 25.07 4.56
CA ARG A 242 4.97 23.85 5.31
C ARG A 242 3.47 23.56 5.42
N LEU A 243 2.61 24.53 5.18
CA LEU A 243 1.15 24.37 5.19
C LEU A 243 0.58 24.16 3.78
N GLY A 244 1.44 24.04 2.77
CA GLY A 244 1.03 23.90 1.36
C GLY A 244 0.60 25.19 0.68
N ARG A 245 0.84 26.37 1.28
CA ARG A 245 0.45 27.65 0.68
C ARG A 245 1.50 28.11 -0.34
N PRO A 246 1.10 28.55 -1.54
CA PRO A 246 2.03 29.04 -2.54
C PRO A 246 2.75 30.31 -2.06
N LEU A 247 4.02 30.43 -2.41
CA LEU A 247 4.88 31.58 -2.16
C LEU A 247 5.15 32.33 -3.48
N HIS A 248 6.01 33.36 -3.44
CA HIS A 248 6.44 34.04 -4.66
C HIS A 248 7.20 33.08 -5.59
N ALA A 249 6.87 33.15 -6.89
CA ALA A 249 7.52 32.35 -7.91
C ALA A 249 9.03 32.59 -7.96
N VAL A 250 9.75 31.51 -8.23
CA VAL A 250 11.20 31.47 -8.40
C VAL A 250 11.47 31.23 -9.88
N ARG A 251 12.37 32.04 -10.45
CA ARG A 251 12.71 31.95 -11.87
C ARG A 251 13.59 30.74 -12.16
N THR A 252 13.49 30.25 -13.38
CA THR A 252 14.40 29.26 -13.96
C THR A 252 15.86 29.63 -13.69
N GLY A 253 16.65 28.65 -13.30
CA GLY A 253 18.08 28.81 -13.05
C GLY A 253 18.45 29.41 -11.70
N THR A 254 17.49 29.56 -10.78
CA THR A 254 17.77 29.99 -9.42
C THR A 254 18.36 28.82 -8.64
N ALA A 255 19.51 29.05 -8.00
CA ALA A 255 20.18 28.07 -7.16
C ALA A 255 19.86 28.28 -5.67
N PHE A 256 19.74 27.19 -4.92
CA PHE A 256 19.58 27.20 -3.47
C PHE A 256 20.44 26.11 -2.82
N ASP A 257 20.82 26.35 -1.57
CA ASP A 257 21.32 25.29 -0.69
C ASP A 257 20.16 24.39 -0.26
N VAL A 258 20.44 23.10 -0.10
CA VAL A 258 19.46 22.12 0.37
C VAL A 258 19.61 21.94 1.88
N HIS A 259 18.53 22.19 2.62
CA HIS A 259 18.47 21.92 4.05
C HIS A 259 17.97 20.50 4.31
N HIS A 260 16.82 20.15 3.73
CA HIS A 260 16.13 18.89 3.94
C HIS A 260 15.38 18.44 2.68
N CYS A 261 15.03 17.15 2.63
CA CYS A 261 14.06 16.61 1.68
C CYS A 261 12.86 16.10 2.47
N ALA A 262 11.66 16.21 1.90
CA ALA A 262 10.44 15.70 2.49
C ALA A 262 9.50 15.12 1.43
N VAL A 263 8.55 14.32 1.90
CA VAL A 263 7.42 13.83 1.12
C VAL A 263 6.18 14.46 1.71
N ASP A 264 5.30 14.99 0.87
CA ASP A 264 4.02 15.50 1.34
C ASP A 264 3.03 14.37 1.66
N ALA A 265 1.90 14.72 2.28
CA ALA A 265 0.82 13.79 2.60
C ALA A 265 0.26 13.03 1.38
N PHE A 266 0.61 13.42 0.15
CA PHE A 266 0.13 12.81 -1.09
C PHE A 266 1.24 12.09 -1.86
N GLY A 267 2.43 11.93 -1.27
CA GLY A 267 3.54 11.18 -1.85
C GLY A 267 4.47 11.98 -2.76
N ARG A 268 4.25 13.29 -2.92
CA ARG A 268 5.10 14.15 -3.76
C ARG A 268 6.36 14.58 -3.01
N TYR A 269 7.47 14.66 -3.73
CA TYR A 269 8.78 14.94 -3.14
C TYR A 269 9.12 16.43 -3.22
N PHE A 270 9.64 16.96 -2.11
CA PHE A 270 10.00 18.37 -1.96
C PHE A 270 11.38 18.55 -1.34
N ILE A 271 12.01 19.66 -1.70
CA ILE A 271 13.30 20.13 -1.17
C ILE A 271 13.07 21.40 -0.35
N ASP A 272 13.51 21.40 0.90
CA ASP A 272 13.58 22.58 1.76
C ASP A 272 14.81 23.41 1.37
N VAL A 273 14.55 24.63 0.93
CA VAL A 273 15.57 25.62 0.55
C VAL A 273 15.67 26.77 1.55
N GLY A 274 15.17 26.56 2.77
CA GLY A 274 15.23 27.53 3.86
C GLY A 274 14.10 28.56 3.83
N GLY A 275 13.84 29.19 4.98
CA GLY A 275 12.81 30.22 5.10
C GLY A 275 11.37 29.72 4.91
N ASP A 276 11.10 28.47 5.27
CA ASP A 276 9.80 27.79 5.08
C ASP A 276 9.40 27.74 3.60
N ARG A 277 10.38 27.47 2.72
CA ARG A 277 10.22 27.39 1.27
C ARG A 277 10.56 26.00 0.79
N TRP A 278 9.57 25.34 0.19
CA TRP A 278 9.66 23.98 -0.31
C TRP A 278 9.44 23.97 -1.81
N LEU A 279 10.44 23.48 -2.55
CA LEU A 279 10.40 23.33 -3.99
C LEU A 279 10.00 21.89 -4.35
N ALA A 280 9.10 21.73 -5.31
CA ALA A 280 8.81 20.41 -5.87
C ALA A 280 10.07 19.87 -6.59
N MET A 281 10.45 18.62 -6.30
CA MET A 281 11.64 18.01 -6.91
C MET A 281 11.54 17.86 -8.44
N THR A 282 10.32 17.75 -8.97
CA THR A 282 10.03 17.67 -10.40
C THR A 282 10.56 18.85 -11.20
N ALA A 283 10.60 20.04 -10.60
CA ALA A 283 11.05 21.28 -11.24
C ALA A 283 12.55 21.56 -11.02
N CYS A 284 13.31 20.59 -10.52
CA CYS A 284 14.63 20.81 -9.94
C CYS A 284 15.69 19.83 -10.43
N VAL A 285 16.92 20.33 -10.59
CA VAL A 285 18.14 19.50 -10.59
C VAL A 285 18.69 19.46 -9.17
N ALA A 286 18.70 18.27 -8.55
CA ALA A 286 19.36 18.06 -7.26
C ALA A 286 20.85 17.77 -7.46
N LEU A 287 21.70 18.62 -6.88
CA LEU A 287 23.17 18.59 -7.02
C LEU A 287 23.83 17.83 -5.87
N GLN A 288 24.75 16.94 -6.21
CA GLN A 288 25.64 16.26 -5.27
C GLN A 288 26.96 17.04 -5.08
N ARG A 289 27.71 16.70 -4.04
CA ARG A 289 28.98 17.37 -3.73
C ARG A 289 29.95 17.29 -4.90
N GLY A 290 30.44 18.45 -5.36
CA GLY A 290 31.37 18.56 -6.49
C GLY A 290 30.69 18.71 -7.85
N GLU A 291 29.36 18.61 -7.93
CA GLU A 291 28.62 18.96 -9.14
C GLU A 291 28.43 20.48 -9.21
N ALA A 292 28.84 21.07 -10.33
CA ALA A 292 28.44 22.42 -10.71
C ALA A 292 27.58 22.31 -11.98
N TRP A 293 26.39 22.92 -11.94
CA TRP A 293 25.55 23.03 -13.12
C TRP A 293 25.18 24.48 -13.34
N GLN A 294 25.19 24.91 -14.60
CA GLN A 294 24.65 26.19 -15.00
C GLN A 294 23.41 25.97 -15.85
N PRO A 295 22.30 26.64 -15.51
CA PRO A 295 21.09 26.60 -16.31
C PRO A 295 21.35 27.18 -17.69
N ASN A 296 21.29 26.33 -18.71
CA ASN A 296 21.12 26.80 -20.07
C ASN A 296 19.63 26.77 -20.41
N LYS A 297 19.09 27.92 -20.84
CA LYS A 297 17.71 27.97 -21.33
C LYS A 297 17.67 27.23 -22.67
N LYS A 298 17.43 25.92 -22.61
CA LYS A 298 17.17 25.07 -23.76
C LYS A 298 15.71 24.63 -23.75
N GLU A 299 15.22 24.25 -24.92
CA GLU A 299 13.88 23.71 -25.06
C GLU A 299 13.72 22.48 -24.16
N ILE A 300 12.70 22.53 -23.31
CA ILE A 300 12.32 21.43 -22.43
C ILE A 300 11.33 20.58 -23.21
N LEU A 301 11.67 19.31 -23.41
CA LEU A 301 10.70 18.30 -23.80
C LEU A 301 10.44 17.45 -22.55
N HIS A 302 9.21 17.52 -22.04
CA HIS A 302 8.77 16.71 -20.90
C HIS A 302 7.43 16.09 -21.25
N LEU A 303 7.35 14.76 -21.22
CA LEU A 303 6.13 14.00 -21.53
C LEU A 303 5.11 14.03 -20.38
N ALA A 304 5.43 14.73 -19.27
CA ALA A 304 4.55 14.98 -18.14
C ALA A 304 3.91 13.71 -17.56
N SER A 305 4.73 12.68 -17.31
CA SER A 305 4.26 11.48 -16.62
C SER A 305 3.67 11.82 -15.23
N PRO A 306 2.60 11.15 -14.79
CA PRO A 306 2.07 11.36 -13.44
C PRO A 306 3.09 10.92 -12.39
N ASP A 307 3.03 11.46 -11.18
CA ASP A 307 3.91 11.01 -10.08
C ASP A 307 3.33 9.80 -9.35
N ILE A 308 4.18 8.81 -9.04
CA ILE A 308 3.85 7.70 -8.15
C ILE A 308 4.93 7.57 -7.08
N ASN A 309 4.50 7.42 -5.83
CA ASN A 309 5.38 7.10 -4.71
C ASN A 309 5.15 5.65 -4.26
N GLN A 310 6.03 4.73 -4.65
CA GLN A 310 5.84 3.31 -4.37
C GLN A 310 5.74 3.01 -2.86
N ARG A 311 6.34 3.84 -1.98
CA ARG A 311 6.23 3.66 -0.53
C ARG A 311 4.86 4.03 0.01
N LEU A 312 4.26 5.11 -0.50
CA LEU A 312 2.88 5.49 -0.19
C LEU A 312 1.92 4.34 -0.53
N TRP A 313 2.22 3.61 -1.61
CA TRP A 313 1.47 2.44 -2.07
C TRP A 313 1.88 1.11 -1.44
N GLN A 314 2.75 1.11 -0.42
CA GLN A 314 3.22 -0.09 0.30
C GLN A 314 3.95 -1.10 -0.60
N LEU A 315 4.69 -0.60 -1.59
CA LEU A 315 5.49 -1.40 -2.54
C LEU A 315 6.95 -1.01 -2.46
N PRO A 316 7.64 -1.34 -1.36
CA PRO A 316 9.04 -0.99 -1.18
C PRO A 316 9.97 -1.55 -2.27
N GLN A 317 9.58 -2.59 -3.01
CA GLN A 317 10.38 -3.20 -4.08
C GLN A 317 9.65 -3.21 -5.45
N GLY A 318 8.64 -2.34 -5.63
CA GLY A 318 7.81 -2.32 -6.85
C GLY A 318 8.26 -1.34 -7.94
N SER A 319 9.54 -0.97 -8.00
CA SER A 319 10.01 0.13 -8.86
C SER A 319 9.78 -0.12 -10.35
N GLU A 320 9.99 -1.37 -10.80
CA GLU A 320 9.83 -1.84 -12.16
C GLU A 320 8.37 -1.76 -12.60
N ALA A 321 7.46 -2.26 -11.75
CA ALA A 321 6.01 -2.21 -12.00
C ALA A 321 5.50 -0.77 -12.00
N ALA A 322 5.99 0.07 -11.10
CA ALA A 322 5.61 1.48 -11.04
C ALA A 322 6.11 2.24 -12.28
N ALA A 323 7.38 2.09 -12.67
CA ALA A 323 7.93 2.74 -13.85
C ALA A 323 7.22 2.31 -15.15
N LEU A 324 6.88 1.02 -15.28
CA LEU A 324 6.11 0.54 -16.43
C LEU A 324 4.69 1.14 -16.46
N PHE A 325 3.99 1.17 -15.32
CA PHE A 325 2.68 1.81 -15.23
C PHE A 325 2.73 3.28 -15.64
N LEU A 326 3.74 4.02 -15.15
CA LEU A 326 3.95 5.41 -15.50
C LEU A 326 4.16 5.59 -17.00
N GLY A 327 5.04 4.79 -17.62
CA GLY A 327 5.31 4.86 -19.06
C GLY A 327 4.06 4.58 -19.89
N LEU A 328 3.31 3.52 -19.56
CA LEU A 328 2.07 3.16 -20.25
C LEU A 328 0.96 4.20 -20.05
N LYS A 329 0.87 4.84 -18.88
CA LYS A 329 -0.04 5.97 -18.63
C LYS A 329 0.34 7.19 -19.45
N THR A 330 1.63 7.53 -19.53
CA THR A 330 2.14 8.67 -20.30
C THR A 330 1.79 8.57 -21.77
N VAL A 331 1.85 7.37 -22.36
CA VAL A 331 1.47 7.16 -23.76
C VAL A 331 -0.03 6.93 -23.97
N GLY A 332 -0.83 6.89 -22.90
CA GLY A 332 -2.29 6.77 -22.96
C GLY A 332 -2.84 5.33 -22.95
N SER A 333 -2.00 4.30 -22.96
CA SER A 333 -2.44 2.89 -23.05
C SER A 333 -3.18 2.38 -21.80
N LEU A 334 -2.98 3.02 -20.64
CA LEU A 334 -3.64 2.65 -19.38
C LEU A 334 -4.70 3.67 -18.91
N ALA A 335 -5.31 4.49 -19.79
CA ALA A 335 -6.20 5.59 -19.37
C ALA A 335 -7.22 5.21 -18.28
N HIS A 336 -7.80 3.99 -18.33
CA HIS A 336 -8.84 3.52 -17.41
C HIS A 336 -8.38 2.62 -16.26
N ILE A 337 -7.12 2.19 -16.24
CA ILE A 337 -6.62 1.27 -15.20
C ILE A 337 -6.08 2.08 -14.03
N SER A 338 -6.59 1.81 -12.82
CA SER A 338 -6.06 2.43 -11.60
C SER A 338 -4.73 1.80 -11.19
N PHE A 339 -3.91 2.50 -10.40
CA PHE A 339 -2.68 1.89 -9.89
C PHE A 339 -2.99 0.71 -8.95
N THR A 340 -4.06 0.77 -8.15
CA THR A 340 -4.49 -0.39 -7.33
C THR A 340 -4.76 -1.62 -8.19
N GLU A 341 -5.52 -1.45 -9.27
CA GLU A 341 -5.85 -2.54 -10.21
C GLU A 341 -4.60 -3.07 -10.91
N TRP A 342 -3.68 -2.19 -11.32
CA TRP A 342 -2.38 -2.56 -11.88
C TRP A 342 -1.60 -3.51 -10.97
N LEU A 343 -1.56 -3.22 -9.67
CA LEU A 343 -0.82 -4.02 -8.69
C LEU A 343 -1.37 -5.43 -8.51
N THR A 344 -2.68 -5.63 -8.66
CA THR A 344 -3.29 -6.96 -8.59
C THR A 344 -2.87 -7.88 -9.73
N ARG A 345 -2.31 -7.32 -10.81
CA ARG A 345 -1.90 -8.03 -12.02
C ARG A 345 -0.41 -8.31 -12.08
N MET A 346 0.37 -7.93 -11.07
CA MET A 346 1.82 -8.11 -11.06
C MET A 346 2.21 -9.61 -11.15
N PRO A 347 3.15 -9.98 -12.04
CA PRO A 347 3.58 -11.36 -12.19
C PRO A 347 4.55 -11.71 -11.06
N ILE A 348 4.16 -12.59 -10.14
CA ILE A 348 5.07 -13.12 -9.12
C ILE A 348 5.64 -14.45 -9.60
N SER A 349 6.97 -14.59 -9.55
CA SER A 349 7.65 -15.80 -9.97
C SER A 349 7.44 -16.92 -8.96
N PRO A 350 6.90 -18.09 -9.36
CA PRO A 350 6.57 -19.18 -8.43
C PRO A 350 7.82 -19.85 -7.83
N ASN A 351 9.00 -19.63 -8.40
CA ASN A 351 10.27 -20.18 -7.94
C ASN A 351 11.33 -19.09 -7.67
N GLY A 352 10.91 -17.83 -7.55
CA GLY A 352 11.80 -16.70 -7.32
C GLY A 352 12.71 -16.33 -8.50
N ASN A 353 12.53 -16.93 -9.68
CA ASN A 353 13.32 -16.59 -10.86
C ASN A 353 12.87 -15.26 -11.48
N PRO A 354 13.70 -14.20 -11.51
CA PRO A 354 13.34 -12.88 -12.03
C PRO A 354 13.11 -12.85 -13.57
N ASN A 355 13.44 -13.95 -14.26
CA ASN A 355 13.15 -14.13 -15.70
C ASN A 355 11.72 -14.63 -15.96
N ARG A 356 10.88 -14.81 -14.93
CA ARG A 356 9.49 -15.29 -15.05
C ARG A 356 8.46 -14.42 -14.33
N GLY A 357 8.89 -13.31 -13.73
CA GLY A 357 8.10 -12.47 -12.83
C GLY A 357 8.99 -11.88 -11.75
N PHE A 358 8.42 -11.14 -10.80
CA PHE A 358 9.13 -10.66 -9.63
C PHE A 358 9.65 -11.84 -8.79
N SER A 359 10.92 -11.77 -8.37
CA SER A 359 11.59 -12.82 -7.59
C SER A 359 11.04 -13.05 -6.18
N GLY A 360 10.10 -12.22 -5.74
CA GLY A 360 9.39 -12.32 -4.47
C GLY A 360 8.23 -11.33 -4.44
N ASP A 361 7.59 -11.15 -3.28
CA ASP A 361 6.51 -10.17 -3.11
C ASP A 361 7.08 -8.73 -3.04
N PRO A 362 6.73 -7.84 -4.00
CA PRO A 362 7.21 -6.46 -4.00
C PRO A 362 6.72 -5.61 -2.81
N ALA A 363 5.69 -6.07 -2.10
CA ALA A 363 5.19 -5.45 -0.88
C ALA A 363 6.08 -5.73 0.35
N LEU A 364 6.87 -6.80 0.31
CA LEU A 364 7.74 -7.20 1.40
C LEU A 364 9.14 -6.57 1.25
N ARG A 365 9.76 -6.24 2.39
CA ARG A 365 11.21 -5.97 2.47
C ARG A 365 11.90 -7.19 3.06
N PRO A 366 12.28 -8.18 2.23
CA PRO A 366 13.15 -9.25 2.72
C PRO A 366 14.49 -8.68 3.18
N GLU A 367 15.08 -9.29 4.21
CA GLU A 367 16.34 -8.86 4.81
C GLU A 367 17.57 -9.17 3.93
N ILE A 368 17.44 -10.10 2.97
CA ILE A 368 18.59 -10.74 2.30
C ILE A 368 18.67 -10.43 0.80
N GLU A 369 17.55 -10.38 0.06
CA GLU A 369 17.57 -10.25 -1.41
C GLU A 369 16.64 -9.13 -1.92
N SER A 370 17.11 -8.32 -2.88
CA SER A 370 16.23 -7.37 -3.58
C SER A 370 15.24 -8.13 -4.46
N VAL A 371 13.95 -7.83 -4.31
CA VAL A 371 12.89 -8.32 -5.19
C VAL A 371 12.98 -7.54 -6.50
N THR A 372 13.07 -8.24 -7.64
CA THR A 372 13.23 -7.63 -8.96
C THR A 372 12.60 -8.49 -10.04
N ILE A 373 12.39 -7.91 -11.22
CA ILE A 373 11.95 -8.57 -12.45
C ILE A 373 12.85 -8.11 -13.60
N THR A 374 13.27 -9.04 -14.45
CA THR A 374 14.13 -8.73 -15.61
C THR A 374 13.37 -7.99 -16.72
N PRO A 375 14.05 -7.26 -17.61
CA PRO A 375 13.39 -6.55 -18.71
C PRO A 375 12.54 -7.45 -19.61
N ALA A 376 13.01 -8.65 -19.92
CA ALA A 376 12.27 -9.59 -20.78
C ALA A 376 10.94 -10.00 -20.12
N ALA A 377 10.98 -10.43 -18.85
CA ALA A 377 9.77 -10.81 -18.13
C ALA A 377 8.83 -9.61 -17.87
N LEU A 378 9.39 -8.40 -17.68
CA LEU A 378 8.60 -7.18 -17.54
C LEU A 378 7.91 -6.79 -18.86
N ILE A 379 8.58 -6.98 -20.00
CA ILE A 379 7.99 -6.82 -21.34
C ILE A 379 6.89 -7.84 -21.56
N ASP A 380 7.15 -9.14 -21.31
CA ASP A 380 6.15 -10.20 -21.52
C ASP A 380 4.85 -9.92 -20.76
N TRP A 381 4.95 -9.37 -19.55
CA TRP A 381 3.79 -8.94 -18.78
C TRP A 381 3.19 -7.62 -19.27
N GLY A 382 4.03 -6.66 -19.66
CA GLY A 382 3.60 -5.32 -20.06
C GLY A 382 2.96 -5.25 -21.45
N ASP A 383 3.33 -6.15 -22.36
CA ASP A 383 2.86 -6.21 -23.75
C ASP A 383 1.34 -6.42 -23.86
N GLN A 384 0.71 -6.98 -22.83
CA GLN A 384 -0.75 -7.10 -22.77
C GLN A 384 -1.47 -5.75 -22.56
N PHE A 385 -0.73 -4.68 -22.27
CA PHE A 385 -1.26 -3.35 -21.98
C PHE A 385 -0.78 -2.25 -22.93
N GLY A 386 0.18 -2.52 -23.80
CA GLY A 386 0.71 -1.56 -24.76
C GLY A 386 1.94 -2.11 -25.48
N ASP A 387 2.35 -1.44 -26.57
CA ASP A 387 3.50 -1.87 -27.36
C ASP A 387 4.82 -1.51 -26.63
N LEU A 388 5.62 -2.51 -26.26
CA LEU A 388 6.94 -2.32 -25.65
C LEU A 388 8.08 -2.77 -26.57
N ARG A 389 9.27 -2.22 -26.37
CA ARG A 389 10.49 -2.65 -27.06
C ARG A 389 11.66 -2.81 -26.11
N ASN A 390 12.33 -3.95 -26.21
CA ASN A 390 13.55 -4.20 -25.47
C ASN A 390 14.70 -3.32 -26.01
N LEU A 391 15.31 -2.52 -25.13
CA LEU A 391 16.46 -1.67 -25.40
C LEU A 391 17.71 -2.14 -24.66
N HIS A 392 17.80 -3.43 -24.32
CA HIS A 392 19.01 -4.00 -23.72
C HIS A 392 20.27 -3.65 -24.53
N GLY A 393 21.29 -3.11 -23.85
CA GLY A 393 22.55 -2.68 -24.46
C GLY A 393 22.51 -1.31 -25.14
N ALA A 394 21.36 -0.62 -25.15
CA ALA A 394 21.26 0.73 -25.71
C ALA A 394 22.15 1.72 -24.94
N THR A 395 22.74 2.68 -25.65
CA THR A 395 23.49 3.78 -25.05
C THR A 395 22.54 4.84 -24.48
N THR A 396 23.04 5.66 -23.55
CA THR A 396 22.28 6.80 -23.01
C THR A 396 21.84 7.77 -24.12
N ALA A 397 22.68 7.99 -25.13
CA ALA A 397 22.34 8.81 -26.29
C ALA A 397 21.16 8.22 -27.10
N PHE A 398 21.07 6.89 -27.22
CA PHE A 398 19.95 6.24 -27.87
C PHE A 398 18.68 6.35 -27.04
N ILE A 399 18.75 6.16 -25.71
CA ILE A 399 17.61 6.39 -24.79
C ILE A 399 17.08 7.81 -24.96
N ARG A 400 17.97 8.81 -24.96
CA ARG A 400 17.63 10.22 -25.19
C ARG A 400 16.90 10.41 -26.52
N GLN A 401 17.37 9.78 -27.60
CA GLN A 401 16.72 9.83 -28.90
C GLN A 401 15.30 9.26 -28.87
N ARG A 402 15.04 8.21 -28.07
CA ARG A 402 13.68 7.64 -27.93
C ARG A 402 12.75 8.64 -27.24
N VAL A 403 13.21 9.27 -26.17
CA VAL A 403 12.44 10.31 -25.48
C VAL A 403 12.18 11.51 -26.39
N GLN A 404 13.14 11.90 -27.25
CA GLN A 404 12.94 12.93 -28.28
C GLN A 404 11.80 12.61 -29.26
N LEU A 405 11.55 11.32 -29.51
CA LEU A 405 10.47 10.85 -30.37
C LEU A 405 9.12 10.72 -29.61
N GLY A 406 9.06 11.13 -28.35
CA GLY A 406 7.87 11.00 -27.52
C GLY A 406 7.70 9.62 -26.89
N HIS A 407 8.75 8.79 -26.89
CA HIS A 407 8.69 7.44 -26.34
C HIS A 407 9.40 7.41 -24.98
N PRO A 408 8.67 7.33 -23.86
CA PRO A 408 9.30 7.25 -22.55
C PRO A 408 10.01 5.89 -22.39
N VAL A 409 11.09 5.87 -21.62
CA VAL A 409 11.95 4.69 -21.47
C VAL A 409 12.06 4.30 -20.00
N ILE A 410 11.68 3.07 -19.67
CA ILE A 410 12.03 2.48 -18.37
C ILE A 410 13.51 2.12 -18.40
N ALA A 411 14.28 2.59 -17.43
CA ALA A 411 15.70 2.29 -17.29
C ALA A 411 15.99 1.69 -15.92
N TYR A 412 16.78 0.61 -15.91
CA TYR A 412 17.28 0.00 -14.69
C TYR A 412 18.61 0.67 -14.32
N VAL A 413 18.61 1.34 -13.17
CA VAL A 413 19.72 2.10 -12.61
C VAL A 413 20.02 1.60 -11.20
N THR A 414 20.98 2.22 -10.54
CA THR A 414 21.21 2.06 -9.10
C THR A 414 20.34 3.05 -8.31
N ALA A 415 19.94 2.66 -7.10
CA ALA A 415 19.21 3.51 -6.18
C ALA A 415 20.00 4.80 -5.88
N ASN A 416 19.32 5.95 -5.92
CA ASN A 416 19.92 7.29 -5.81
C ASN A 416 21.04 7.59 -6.83
N LEU A 417 21.14 6.80 -7.91
CA LEU A 417 22.20 6.92 -8.93
C LEU A 417 23.62 6.79 -8.33
N ARG A 418 23.77 5.97 -7.28
CA ARG A 418 25.05 5.70 -6.61
C ARG A 418 25.85 4.62 -7.34
N SER A 419 27.08 4.34 -6.89
CA SER A 419 27.86 3.22 -7.41
C SER A 419 27.12 1.88 -7.22
N PRO A 420 27.24 0.93 -8.16
CA PRO A 420 26.57 -0.36 -8.07
C PRO A 420 27.17 -1.24 -6.96
N GLU A 421 26.30 -1.90 -6.20
CA GLU A 421 26.63 -2.97 -5.27
C GLU A 421 26.17 -4.30 -5.84
N TYR A 422 26.99 -5.35 -5.76
CA TYR A 422 26.67 -6.64 -6.37
C TYR A 422 26.40 -7.74 -5.34
N VAL A 423 25.53 -8.68 -5.69
CA VAL A 423 25.24 -9.90 -4.93
C VAL A 423 25.14 -11.08 -5.89
N THR A 424 25.67 -12.24 -5.49
CA THR A 424 25.55 -13.48 -6.29
C THR A 424 24.33 -14.25 -5.83
N THR A 425 23.45 -14.58 -6.78
CA THR A 425 22.24 -15.38 -6.56
C THR A 425 22.34 -16.69 -7.37
N PRO A 426 21.47 -17.69 -7.13
CA PRO A 426 21.35 -18.87 -8.01
C PRO A 426 21.04 -18.54 -9.48
N PHE A 427 20.58 -17.31 -9.76
CA PHE A 427 20.24 -16.82 -11.10
C PHE A 427 21.31 -15.88 -11.69
N GLY A 428 22.49 -15.80 -11.06
CA GLY A 428 23.63 -14.99 -11.50
C GLY A 428 23.90 -13.77 -10.62
N THR A 429 24.85 -12.94 -11.04
CA THR A 429 25.21 -11.70 -10.36
C THR A 429 24.13 -10.63 -10.57
N GLN A 430 23.61 -10.11 -9.47
CA GLN A 430 22.60 -9.05 -9.44
C GLN A 430 23.18 -7.77 -8.83
N VAL A 431 22.65 -6.62 -9.24
CA VAL A 431 22.88 -5.33 -8.56
C VAL A 431 21.93 -5.26 -7.38
N LYS A 432 22.48 -5.33 -6.17
CA LYS A 432 21.78 -5.32 -4.88
C LYS A 432 21.02 -4.02 -4.65
N ASN A 433 21.61 -2.90 -5.02
CA ASN A 433 21.00 -1.57 -4.94
C ASN A 433 20.32 -1.18 -6.26
N GLY A 434 19.71 -2.14 -6.97
CA GLY A 434 18.98 -1.88 -8.21
C GLY A 434 17.72 -1.03 -7.99
N GLN A 435 17.35 -0.26 -9.00
CA GLN A 435 16.14 0.55 -9.06
C GLN A 435 15.69 0.68 -10.53
N ALA A 436 14.39 0.76 -10.79
CA ALA A 436 13.88 1.16 -12.10
C ALA A 436 13.25 2.56 -12.03
N VAL A 437 13.49 3.36 -13.07
CA VAL A 437 12.97 4.72 -13.23
C VAL A 437 12.40 4.89 -14.63
N LEU A 438 11.47 5.83 -14.81
CA LEU A 438 11.02 6.26 -16.13
C LEU A 438 11.81 7.49 -16.58
N VAL A 439 12.41 7.45 -17.76
CA VAL A 439 12.97 8.62 -18.45
C VAL A 439 11.88 9.19 -19.35
N ASP A 440 11.37 10.37 -19.02
CA ASP A 440 10.23 11.00 -19.69
C ASP A 440 10.47 12.46 -20.07
N GLY A 441 11.69 12.96 -19.92
CA GLY A 441 12.02 14.31 -20.35
C GLY A 441 13.50 14.55 -20.59
N ILE A 442 13.79 15.59 -21.36
CA ILE A 442 15.13 16.03 -21.73
C ILE A 442 15.18 17.56 -21.74
N SER A 443 16.31 18.11 -21.29
CA SER A 443 16.60 19.54 -21.35
C SER A 443 18.11 19.75 -21.35
N GLY A 444 18.68 20.22 -22.47
CA GLY A 444 20.13 20.31 -22.59
C GLY A 444 20.82 18.98 -22.30
N SER A 445 21.75 18.95 -21.34
CA SER A 445 22.46 17.73 -20.88
C SER A 445 21.78 17.07 -19.67
N LEU A 446 20.49 17.32 -19.47
CA LEU A 446 19.67 16.74 -18.42
C LEU A 446 18.68 15.72 -18.98
N LEU A 447 18.42 14.72 -18.16
CA LEU A 447 17.29 13.81 -18.29
C LEU A 447 16.34 14.06 -17.11
N HIS A 448 15.03 14.08 -17.37
CA HIS A 448 14.03 13.98 -16.32
C HIS A 448 13.79 12.51 -16.02
N LEU A 449 13.89 12.15 -14.74
CA LEU A 449 13.61 10.81 -14.24
C LEU A 449 12.40 10.88 -13.35
N ASN A 450 11.35 10.13 -13.65
CA ASN A 450 10.30 9.81 -12.71
C ASN A 450 10.70 8.54 -11.94
N ASP A 451 11.20 8.74 -10.73
CA ASP A 451 11.74 7.70 -9.85
C ASP A 451 10.71 7.38 -8.75
N PRO A 452 10.04 6.22 -8.79
CA PRO A 452 8.96 5.92 -7.86
C PRO A 452 9.39 5.83 -6.39
N LEU A 453 10.69 5.71 -6.11
CA LEU A 453 11.24 5.59 -4.76
C LEU A 453 11.78 6.91 -4.19
N ASN A 454 12.37 7.76 -5.03
CA ASN A 454 13.06 8.98 -4.60
C ASN A 454 12.49 10.27 -5.18
N GLY A 455 11.41 10.17 -5.96
CA GLY A 455 10.72 11.30 -6.55
C GLY A 455 11.27 11.72 -7.90
N ALA A 456 10.36 12.25 -8.72
CA ALA A 456 10.67 12.80 -10.03
C ALA A 456 11.60 14.01 -9.94
N ARG A 457 12.62 14.07 -10.80
CA ARG A 457 13.66 15.09 -10.80
C ARG A 457 14.46 15.13 -12.09
N TRP A 458 15.09 16.28 -12.35
CA TRP A 458 16.09 16.41 -13.40
C TRP A 458 17.47 15.99 -12.90
N VAL A 459 18.23 15.27 -13.73
CA VAL A 459 19.59 14.83 -13.40
C VAL A 459 20.55 15.05 -14.58
N PRO A 460 21.84 15.28 -14.32
CA PRO A 460 22.86 15.24 -15.36
C PRO A 460 22.88 13.89 -16.08
N GLU A 461 22.95 13.92 -17.41
CA GLU A 461 22.99 12.71 -18.26
C GLU A 461 24.17 11.79 -17.89
N SER A 462 25.32 12.35 -17.51
CA SER A 462 26.49 11.60 -17.05
C SER A 462 26.25 10.84 -15.74
N ARG A 463 25.47 11.39 -14.82
CA ARG A 463 25.12 10.73 -13.55
C ARG A 463 24.15 9.57 -13.79
N PHE A 464 23.17 9.77 -14.68
CA PHE A 464 22.31 8.69 -15.14
C PHE A 464 23.13 7.60 -15.82
N GLU A 465 24.02 7.97 -16.76
CA GLU A 465 24.85 7.03 -17.51
C GLU A 465 25.72 6.16 -16.60
N HIS A 466 26.35 6.75 -15.58
CA HIS A 466 27.13 5.99 -14.59
C HIS A 466 26.30 4.91 -13.88
N ALA A 467 25.09 5.26 -13.46
CA ALA A 467 24.18 4.35 -12.76
C ALA A 467 23.57 3.28 -13.70
N TYR A 468 23.27 3.65 -14.94
CA TYR A 468 22.66 2.78 -15.95
C TYR A 468 23.64 1.75 -16.54
N ASN A 469 24.89 2.15 -16.77
CA ASN A 469 25.89 1.32 -17.45
C ASN A 469 26.31 0.06 -16.69
N CYS A 470 25.91 -0.10 -15.42
CA CYS A 470 26.13 -1.35 -14.68
C CYS A 470 25.34 -2.55 -15.25
N ARG A 471 24.25 -2.29 -15.98
CA ARG A 471 23.37 -3.33 -16.56
C ARG A 471 22.97 -3.06 -18.02
N GLN A 472 22.83 -1.78 -18.40
CA GLN A 472 22.30 -1.36 -19.70
C GLN A 472 20.95 -2.02 -20.04
N TRP A 473 20.07 -2.08 -19.03
CA TRP A 473 18.73 -2.66 -19.14
C TRP A 473 17.71 -1.54 -19.29
N ALA A 474 17.04 -1.49 -20.43
CA ALA A 474 16.05 -0.48 -20.74
C ALA A 474 14.89 -1.06 -21.56
N ILE A 475 13.71 -0.45 -21.43
CA ILE A 475 12.49 -0.80 -22.15
C ILE A 475 11.88 0.49 -22.67
N GLU A 476 11.65 0.56 -23.97
CA GLU A 476 10.89 1.64 -24.59
C GLU A 476 9.40 1.34 -24.51
N VAL A 477 8.60 2.36 -24.18
CA VAL A 477 7.13 2.33 -24.30
C VAL A 477 6.72 3.11 -25.53
N LEU A 478 5.95 2.50 -26.42
CA LEU A 478 5.50 3.13 -27.65
C LEU A 478 4.09 3.72 -27.48
N PRO A 479 3.81 4.87 -28.12
CA PRO A 479 2.46 5.37 -28.30
C PRO A 479 1.56 4.33 -29.00
N PRO A 480 0.26 4.27 -28.63
CA PRO A 480 -0.72 3.47 -29.35
C PRO A 480 -0.68 3.80 -30.84
N ARG A 481 -0.75 2.77 -31.70
CA ARG A 481 -0.85 2.99 -33.14
C ARG A 481 -2.17 3.68 -33.44
N ILE A 482 -2.10 4.92 -33.92
CA ILE A 482 -3.27 5.56 -34.53
C ILE A 482 -3.49 4.85 -35.87
N ILE A 483 -4.42 3.90 -35.90
CA ILE A 483 -4.94 3.38 -37.17
C ILE A 483 -5.84 4.48 -37.73
N ASN A 484 -5.28 5.33 -38.59
CA ASN A 484 -6.10 6.23 -39.39
C ASN A 484 -7.01 5.34 -40.26
N GLY A 485 -8.30 5.34 -39.95
CA GLY A 485 -9.34 4.63 -40.71
C GLY A 485 -9.60 5.27 -42.08
N GLU A 486 -8.57 5.41 -42.90
CA GLU A 486 -8.71 5.67 -44.33
C GLU A 486 -8.49 4.36 -45.08
N GLY A 487 -9.60 3.68 -45.37
CA GLY A 487 -9.64 2.66 -46.41
C GLY A 487 -10.26 1.34 -45.98
N GLU A 488 -11.58 1.31 -45.88
CA GLU A 488 -12.39 0.29 -46.55
C GLU A 488 -13.65 0.97 -47.08
N ARG A 489 -13.93 0.71 -48.35
CA ARG A 489 -14.87 1.43 -49.23
C ARG A 489 -16.34 1.10 -48.98
#